data_AF-A0A9E0AHG6-F1
#
_entry.id   AF-A0A9E0AHG6-F1
#
_cell.length_a   1.000
_cell.length_b   1.000
_cell.length_c   1.000
_cell.angle_alpha   90.00
_cell.angle_beta   90.00
_cell.angle_gamma   90.00
#
_symmetry.space_group_name_H-M   'P 1'
#
loop_
_entity.id
_entity.type
_entity.pdbx_description
1 polymer ?
#
loop_
_entity_poly.entity_id
_entity_poly.type
_entity_poly.pdbx_seq_one_letter_code
_entity_poly.pdbx_strand_id
1 'polypeptide(L)'
;MIKKIIIGVFVLGALPVFSQVDSLKIGLDFRTRAELDNGQKTLIAEGKSAENTVVSRARLNMDYFYQNLQLYFSIQDARTWGENASTASKNQNFVLNEAWAKYQFTPKAALKIGR
;
A
#
# COMPACT_ATOMS: atom_id res chain seq x y z
N MET A 1 53.29 -14.52 -7.65
CA MET A 1 51.80 -14.63 -7.67
C MET A 1 51.12 -13.70 -6.66
N ILE A 2 51.54 -13.67 -5.39
CA ILE A 2 50.91 -12.90 -4.30
C ILE A 2 50.72 -11.40 -4.59
N LYS A 3 51.72 -10.70 -5.18
CA LYS A 3 51.57 -9.28 -5.56
C LYS A 3 50.42 -9.00 -6.53
N LYS A 4 50.15 -9.91 -7.48
CA LYS A 4 49.05 -9.75 -8.45
C LYS A 4 47.69 -9.93 -7.77
N ILE A 5 47.61 -10.80 -6.77
CA ILE A 5 46.42 -11.00 -5.94
C ILE A 5 46.14 -9.75 -5.10
N ILE A 6 47.17 -9.18 -4.48
CA ILE A 6 47.04 -7.94 -3.67
C ILE A 6 46.58 -6.76 -4.53
N ILE A 7 47.15 -6.60 -5.73
CA ILE A 7 46.71 -5.55 -6.68
C ILE A 7 45.27 -5.78 -7.12
N GLY A 8 44.86 -7.03 -7.39
CA GLY A 8 43.48 -7.35 -7.75
C GLY A 8 42.48 -7.01 -6.64
N VAL A 9 42.81 -7.31 -5.37
CA VAL A 9 41.97 -6.96 -4.21
C VAL A 9 41.88 -5.45 -4.02
N PHE A 10 42.98 -4.73 -4.23
CA PHE A 10 42.99 -3.26 -4.12
C PHE A 10 42.16 -2.59 -5.21
N VAL A 11 42.19 -3.12 -6.45
CA VAL A 11 41.37 -2.62 -7.57
C VAL A 11 39.89 -2.91 -7.35
N LEU A 12 39.52 -4.07 -6.80
CA LEU A 12 38.13 -4.39 -6.45
C LEU A 12 37.59 -3.50 -5.31
N GLY A 13 38.42 -3.09 -4.37
CA GLY A 13 38.04 -2.18 -3.28
C GLY A 13 37.96 -0.70 -3.67
N ALA A 14 38.54 -0.30 -4.80
CA ALA A 14 38.60 1.10 -5.25
C ALA A 14 37.45 1.51 -6.18
N LEU A 15 36.53 0.60 -6.51
CA LEU A 15 35.35 0.94 -7.32
C LEU A 15 34.40 1.81 -6.48
N PRO A 16 33.99 3.01 -6.96
CA PRO A 16 33.00 3.81 -6.27
C PRO A 16 31.68 3.05 -6.23
N VAL A 17 31.28 2.63 -5.03
CA VAL A 17 29.93 2.10 -4.77
C VAL A 17 28.98 3.30 -4.81
N PHE A 18 28.35 3.53 -5.95
CA PHE A 18 27.26 4.50 -6.02
C PHE A 18 26.11 3.97 -5.17
N SER A 19 25.85 4.66 -4.05
CA SER A 19 24.60 4.52 -3.29
C SER A 19 23.45 4.80 -4.25
N GLN A 20 22.67 3.77 -4.60
CA GLN A 20 21.47 3.96 -5.41
C GLN A 20 20.45 4.72 -4.55
N VAL A 21 20.21 5.99 -4.91
CA VAL A 21 19.18 6.85 -4.30
C VAL A 21 17.78 6.40 -4.72
N ASP A 22 17.70 5.43 -5.63
CA ASP A 22 16.46 4.93 -6.19
C ASP A 22 15.92 3.82 -5.29
N SER A 23 14.80 4.10 -4.63
CA SER A 23 14.15 3.10 -3.77
C SER A 23 12.70 2.91 -4.20
N LEU A 24 12.35 1.67 -4.53
CA LEU A 24 10.98 1.24 -4.77
C LEU A 24 10.51 0.44 -3.55
N LYS A 25 9.44 0.90 -2.91
CA LYS A 25 8.77 0.20 -1.82
C LYS A 25 7.39 -0.19 -2.27
N ILE A 26 7.09 -1.48 -2.17
CA ILE A 26 5.76 -2.02 -2.44
C ILE A 26 5.23 -2.56 -1.12
N GLY A 27 4.05 -2.10 -0.72
CA GLY A 27 3.38 -2.51 0.51
C GLY A 27 2.01 -3.11 0.21
N LEU A 28 1.69 -4.23 0.85
CA LEU A 28 0.38 -4.86 0.77
C LEU A 28 -0.23 -4.90 2.17
N ASP A 29 -1.39 -4.26 2.30
CA ASP A 29 -2.18 -4.20 3.53
C ASP A 29 -3.45 -5.02 3.32
N PHE A 30 -3.54 -6.17 4.00
CA PHE A 30 -4.75 -6.98 4.01
C PHE A 30 -5.39 -6.96 5.40
N ARG A 31 -6.67 -6.59 5.48
CA ARG A 31 -7.43 -6.51 6.72
C ARG A 31 -8.78 -7.18 6.52
N THR A 32 -9.08 -8.17 7.36
CA THR A 32 -10.40 -8.78 7.43
C THR A 32 -11.00 -8.55 8.81
N ARG A 33 -12.31 -8.35 8.87
CA ARG A 33 -13.07 -8.19 10.11
C ARG A 33 -14.37 -8.97 9.99
N ALA A 34 -14.68 -9.75 11.00
CA ALA A 34 -15.99 -10.37 11.15
C ALA A 34 -16.76 -9.62 12.23
N GLU A 35 -18.03 -9.33 11.95
CA GLU A 35 -18.95 -8.64 12.84
C GLU A 35 -20.18 -9.51 13.02
N LEU A 36 -20.54 -9.77 14.28
CA LEU A 36 -21.78 -10.40 14.68
C LEU A 36 -22.66 -9.30 15.27
N ASP A 37 -23.70 -8.93 14.55
CA ASP A 37 -24.68 -7.93 14.96
C ASP A 37 -25.90 -8.63 15.57
N ASN A 38 -26.22 -8.30 16.82
CA ASN A 38 -27.42 -8.76 17.51
C ASN A 38 -28.23 -7.59 18.09
N GLY A 39 -28.49 -6.56 17.28
CA GLY A 39 -29.24 -5.37 17.69
C GLY A 39 -28.35 -4.15 17.91
N GLN A 40 -27.37 -3.94 17.03
CA GLN A 40 -26.56 -2.73 17.00
C GLN A 40 -27.46 -1.54 16.66
N LYS A 41 -27.37 -0.47 17.46
CA LYS A 41 -28.17 0.78 17.40
C LYS A 41 -29.66 0.66 17.77
N THR A 42 -30.31 -0.47 17.56
CA THR A 42 -31.71 -0.71 17.95
C THR A 42 -31.92 -2.15 18.42
N LEU A 43 -32.85 -2.36 19.36
CA LEU A 43 -33.24 -3.71 19.80
C LEU A 43 -33.62 -4.59 18.61
N ILE A 44 -33.15 -5.83 18.61
CA ILE A 44 -33.50 -6.82 17.60
C ILE A 44 -34.99 -7.18 17.70
N ALA A 45 -35.67 -7.30 16.55
CA ALA A 45 -37.07 -7.68 16.52
C ALA A 45 -37.28 -9.10 17.08
N GLU A 46 -38.39 -9.31 17.77
CA GLU A 46 -38.73 -10.61 18.36
C GLU A 46 -38.76 -11.70 17.26
N GLY A 47 -37.98 -12.76 17.45
CA GLY A 47 -37.85 -13.87 16.49
C GLY A 47 -36.80 -13.71 15.39
N LYS A 48 -36.08 -12.57 15.28
CA LYS A 48 -34.98 -12.41 14.33
C LYS A 48 -33.67 -12.95 14.93
N SER A 49 -32.88 -13.69 14.15
CA SER A 49 -31.54 -14.14 14.54
C SER A 49 -30.49 -13.05 14.32
N ALA A 50 -29.39 -13.13 15.06
CA ALA A 50 -28.22 -12.27 14.85
C ALA A 50 -27.70 -12.36 13.41
N GLU A 51 -27.20 -11.24 12.91
CA GLU A 51 -26.64 -11.07 11.56
C GLU A 51 -25.12 -11.19 11.60
N ASN A 52 -24.54 -11.86 10.61
CA ASN A 52 -23.10 -12.05 10.50
C ASN A 52 -22.60 -11.39 9.22
N THR A 53 -21.67 -10.47 9.39
CA THR A 53 -21.09 -9.71 8.29
C THR A 53 -19.56 -9.85 8.32
N VAL A 54 -18.96 -10.16 7.18
CA VAL A 54 -17.50 -10.23 7.04
C VAL A 54 -17.04 -9.15 6.07
N VAL A 55 -16.18 -8.26 6.52
CA VAL A 55 -15.60 -7.18 5.71
C VAL A 55 -14.13 -7.48 5.43
N SER A 56 -13.77 -7.51 4.15
CA SER A 56 -12.39 -7.69 3.67
C SER A 56 -11.90 -6.44 2.96
N ARG A 57 -10.70 -5.97 3.29
CA ARG A 57 -10.02 -4.85 2.63
C ARG A 57 -8.61 -5.25 2.25
N ALA A 58 -8.31 -5.15 0.96
CA ALA A 58 -6.95 -5.24 0.43
C ALA A 58 -6.53 -3.85 -0.06
N ARG A 59 -5.32 -3.41 0.29
CA ARG A 59 -4.71 -2.18 -0.22
C ARG A 59 -3.30 -2.49 -0.72
N LEU A 60 -3.00 -2.02 -1.92
CA LEU A 60 -1.67 -2.09 -2.51
C LEU A 60 -1.13 -0.67 -2.62
N ASN A 61 0.05 -0.47 -2.04
CA ASN A 61 0.77 0.80 -2.03
C ASN A 61 2.10 0.63 -2.77
N MET A 62 2.45 1.61 -3.57
CA MET A 62 3.73 1.70 -4.26
C MET A 62 4.31 3.08 -4.02
N ASP A 63 5.54 3.12 -3.52
CA ASP A 63 6.27 4.36 -3.22
C ASP A 63 7.64 4.28 -3.88
N TYR A 64 7.88 5.16 -4.85
CA TYR A 64 9.09 5.19 -5.66
C TYR A 64 9.81 6.51 -5.44
N PHE A 65 11.08 6.43 -5.06
CA PHE A 65 11.97 7.57 -4.87
C PHE A 65 13.03 7.56 -5.96
N TYR A 66 13.24 8.71 -6.59
CA TYR A 66 14.30 8.95 -7.56
C TYR A 66 14.84 10.36 -7.34
N GLN A 67 16.06 10.48 -6.83
CA GLN A 67 16.70 11.77 -6.49
C GLN A 67 15.78 12.67 -5.62
N ASN A 68 15.22 13.74 -6.21
CA ASN A 68 14.34 14.70 -5.54
C ASN A 68 12.85 14.45 -5.83
N LEU A 69 12.52 13.41 -6.60
CA LEU A 69 11.16 13.04 -6.98
C LEU A 69 10.70 11.83 -6.15
N GLN A 70 9.50 11.91 -5.59
CA GLN A 70 8.79 10.79 -4.97
C GLN A 70 7.45 10.61 -5.68
N LEU A 71 7.18 9.40 -6.15
CA LEU A 71 5.92 9.00 -6.75
C LEU A 71 5.23 8.01 -5.83
N TYR A 72 3.97 8.26 -5.52
CA TYR A 72 3.18 7.38 -4.66
C TYR A 72 1.86 7.02 -5.31
N PHE A 73 1.51 5.75 -5.21
CA PHE A 73 0.27 5.19 -5.74
C PHE A 73 -0.33 4.20 -4.75
N SER A 74 -1.61 4.36 -4.43
CA SER A 74 -2.35 3.49 -3.52
C SER A 74 -3.73 3.19 -4.04
N ILE A 75 -4.00 1.90 -4.22
CA ILE A 75 -5.31 1.36 -4.60
C ILE A 75 -5.85 0.45 -3.50
N GLN A 76 -7.16 0.43 -3.34
CA GLN A 76 -7.83 -0.41 -2.36
C GLN A 76 -9.06 -1.07 -2.95
N ASP A 77 -9.28 -2.32 -2.57
CA ASP A 77 -10.54 -3.05 -2.78
C ASP A 77 -11.12 -3.40 -1.40
N ALA A 78 -12.35 -2.97 -1.12
CA ALA A 78 -13.05 -3.22 0.14
C ALA A 78 -14.42 -3.87 -0.12
N ARG A 79 -14.61 -5.10 0.35
CA ARG A 79 -15.80 -5.90 0.09
C ARG A 79 -16.45 -6.37 1.39
N THR A 80 -17.78 -6.44 1.37
CA THR A 80 -18.59 -6.99 2.45
C THR A 80 -19.27 -8.28 1.98
N TRP A 81 -19.18 -9.32 2.80
CA TRP A 81 -19.74 -10.64 2.58
C TRP A 81 -20.82 -10.91 3.63
N GLY A 82 -21.95 -11.46 3.22
CA GLY A 82 -23.07 -11.82 4.11
C GLY A 82 -24.33 -10.96 3.97
N GLU A 83 -24.19 -9.69 3.56
CA GLU A 83 -25.29 -8.72 3.56
C GLU A 83 -25.91 -8.45 2.17
N ASN A 84 -25.15 -8.68 1.08
CA ASN A 84 -25.58 -8.32 -0.28
C ASN A 84 -26.19 -9.52 -1.03
N ALA A 85 -27.36 -9.32 -1.63
CA ALA A 85 -27.91 -10.25 -2.62
C ALA A 85 -26.90 -10.46 -3.75
N SER A 86 -26.66 -11.72 -4.16
CA SER A 86 -25.67 -12.11 -5.17
C SER A 86 -25.87 -11.45 -6.56
N THR A 87 -26.96 -10.72 -6.75
CA THR A 87 -27.40 -10.05 -7.98
C THR A 87 -26.98 -8.57 -8.07
N ALA A 88 -26.27 -8.01 -7.09
CA ALA A 88 -25.79 -6.63 -7.13
C ALA A 88 -24.75 -6.44 -8.26
N SER A 89 -25.20 -5.96 -9.41
CA SER A 89 -24.45 -5.83 -10.67
C SER A 89 -23.39 -4.71 -10.68
N LYS A 90 -23.27 -3.92 -9.60
CA LYS A 90 -22.27 -2.85 -9.46
C LYS A 90 -21.56 -2.95 -8.10
N ASN A 91 -20.49 -3.74 -8.04
CA ASN A 91 -19.53 -3.67 -6.93
C ASN A 91 -18.47 -2.62 -7.25
N GLN A 92 -18.74 -1.35 -6.93
CA GLN A 92 -17.76 -0.24 -7.03
C GLN A 92 -16.83 -0.20 -5.80
N ASN A 93 -16.24 -1.35 -5.47
CA ASN A 93 -15.45 -1.53 -4.24
C ASN A 93 -13.97 -1.16 -4.42
N PHE A 94 -13.54 -0.96 -5.67
CA PHE A 94 -12.19 -0.54 -6.03
C PHE A 94 -12.07 0.98 -6.01
N VAL A 95 -11.14 1.49 -5.21
CA VAL A 95 -10.92 2.92 -4.97
C VAL A 95 -9.44 3.25 -5.11
N LEU A 96 -9.14 4.30 -5.87
CA LEU A 96 -7.84 4.96 -5.86
C LEU A 96 -7.77 5.88 -4.63
N ASN A 97 -6.95 5.52 -3.64
CA ASN A 97 -6.80 6.30 -2.41
C ASN A 97 -5.87 7.47 -2.63
N GLU A 98 -4.68 7.20 -3.17
CA GLU A 98 -3.64 8.20 -3.38
C GLU A 98 -2.97 7.95 -4.74
N ALA A 99 -2.72 9.03 -5.46
CA ALA A 99 -1.93 9.01 -6.67
C ALA A 99 -1.32 10.40 -6.83
N TRP A 100 -0.06 10.55 -6.44
CA TRP A 100 0.60 11.83 -6.40
C TRP A 100 2.08 11.74 -6.73
N ALA A 101 2.59 12.86 -7.23
CA ALA A 101 4.01 13.10 -7.41
C ALA A 101 4.42 14.24 -6.49
N LYS A 102 5.56 14.08 -5.80
CA LYS A 102 6.16 15.10 -4.95
C LYS A 102 7.57 15.38 -5.43
N TYR A 103 7.86 16.63 -5.73
CA TYR A 103 9.21 17.09 -6.06
C TYR A 103 9.76 17.96 -4.94
N GLN A 104 10.97 17.65 -4.49
CA GLN A 104 11.68 18.33 -3.41
C GLN A 104 12.65 19.36 -4.01
N PHE A 105 12.38 20.65 -3.85
CA PHE A 105 13.30 21.71 -4.33
C PHE A 105 14.46 21.96 -3.37
N THR A 106 14.16 21.98 -2.06
CA THR A 106 15.14 22.14 -0.98
C THR A 106 14.75 21.24 0.18
N PRO A 107 15.62 20.96 1.18
CA PRO A 107 15.23 20.14 2.33
C PRO A 107 14.00 20.65 3.12
N LYS A 108 13.58 21.90 2.91
CA LYS A 108 12.45 22.54 3.58
C LYS A 108 11.25 22.85 2.66
N ALA A 109 11.40 22.72 1.34
CA ALA A 109 10.35 23.07 0.38
C ALA A 109 10.15 21.96 -0.66
N ALA A 110 8.89 21.53 -0.80
CA ALA A 110 8.45 20.55 -1.78
C ALA A 110 7.11 20.95 -2.37
N LEU A 111 6.85 20.50 -3.59
CA LEU A 111 5.55 20.58 -4.24
C LEU A 111 5.00 19.17 -4.44
N LYS A 112 3.80 18.92 -3.94
CA LYS A 112 3.07 17.66 -4.12
C LYS A 112 1.83 17.94 -4.98
N ILE A 113 1.66 17.18 -6.05
CA ILE A 113 0.54 17.30 -6.99
C ILE A 113 -0.09 15.92 -7.15
N GLY A 114 -1.42 15.85 -7.01
CA GLY A 114 -2.19 14.63 -7.19
C GLY A 114 -3.33 14.51 -6.20
N ARG A 115 -3.89 13.30 -6.13
CA ARG A 115 -4.92 12.90 -5.17
C ARG A 115 -4.30 12.26 -3.94
#